data_AF-A0A290ZLW3-F1
#
_entry.id   AF-A0A290ZLW3-F1
#
_cell.length_a   1.000
_cell.length_b   1.000
_cell.length_c   1.000
_cell.angle_alpha   90.00
_cell.angle_beta   90.00
_cell.angle_gamma   90.00
#
_symmetry.space_group_name_H-M   'P 1'
#
loop_
_entity.id
_entity.type
_entity.pdbx_description
1 polymer ?
#
loop_
_entity_poly.entity_id
_entity_poly.type
_entity_poly.pdbx_seq_one_letter_code
_entity_poly.pdbx_strand_id
1 'polypeptide(L)'
;MSTQSRDAQLAILSDAACLDTPPQTVGDWTMLGKPLPDASGFFGVAYANETTREIVMIYRGTEELFSDEAGIDLVFADGSWHPQFEAAAAFTTQIKLLISGTKYSRFSLLTTGYDPGGGIARLMNRMFGLDWHASHR
;
A
#
# COMPACT_ATOMS: atom_id res chain seq x y z
N MET A 1 -6.24 9.10 -19.59
CA MET A 1 -6.17 7.68 -19.21
C MET A 1 -7.59 7.25 -18.85
N SER A 2 -8.11 6.16 -19.38
CA SER A 2 -9.44 5.66 -18.97
C SER A 2 -9.33 4.98 -17.60
N THR A 3 -10.40 5.02 -16.80
CA THR A 3 -10.45 4.36 -15.47
C THR A 3 -10.07 2.88 -15.56
N GLN A 4 -10.57 2.18 -16.58
CA GLN A 4 -10.27 0.77 -16.83
C GLN A 4 -8.77 0.49 -17.11
N SER A 5 -8.05 1.44 -17.72
CA SER A 5 -6.60 1.32 -17.94
C SER A 5 -5.79 1.56 -16.66
N ARG A 6 -6.33 2.36 -15.73
CA ARG A 6 -5.67 2.66 -14.45
C ARG A 6 -5.84 1.50 -13.47
N ASP A 7 -7.03 0.92 -13.38
CA ASP A 7 -7.31 -0.22 -12.52
C ASP A 7 -6.46 -1.45 -12.91
N ALA A 8 -6.30 -1.69 -14.22
CA ALA A 8 -5.42 -2.75 -14.72
C ALA A 8 -3.95 -2.54 -14.33
N GLN A 9 -3.45 -1.30 -14.32
CA GLN A 9 -2.08 -1.01 -13.88
C GLN A 9 -1.90 -1.22 -12.38
N LEU A 10 -2.88 -0.81 -11.58
CA LEU A 10 -2.85 -1.02 -10.12
C LEU A 10 -2.91 -2.51 -9.76
N ALA A 11 -3.63 -3.32 -10.54
CA ALA A 11 -3.64 -4.78 -10.39
C ALA A 11 -2.26 -5.39 -10.68
N ILE A 12 -1.62 -5.01 -11.78
CA ILE A 12 -0.26 -5.48 -12.13
C ILE A 12 0.76 -5.10 -11.04
N LEU A 13 0.65 -3.89 -10.49
CA LEU A 13 1.51 -3.46 -9.39
C LEU A 13 1.26 -4.25 -8.11
N SER A 14 0.01 -4.60 -7.83
CA SER A 14 -0.35 -5.43 -6.68
C SER A 14 0.22 -6.84 -6.81
N ASP A 15 0.14 -7.44 -7.99
CA ASP A 15 0.78 -8.74 -8.27
C ASP A 15 2.31 -8.66 -8.14
N ALA A 16 2.92 -7.60 -8.65
CA ALA A 16 4.36 -7.37 -8.55
C ALA A 16 4.83 -7.21 -7.09
N ALA A 17 4.01 -6.57 -6.25
CA ALA A 17 4.27 -6.41 -4.82
C ALA A 17 4.17 -7.74 -4.03
N CYS A 18 3.49 -8.76 -4.56
CA CYS A 18 3.42 -10.07 -3.92
C CYS A 18 4.66 -10.94 -4.14
N LEU A 19 5.55 -10.56 -5.05
CA LEU A 19 6.81 -11.26 -5.29
C LEU A 19 7.77 -11.06 -4.11
N ASP A 20 8.54 -12.09 -3.76
CA ASP A 20 9.57 -12.00 -2.71
C ASP A 20 10.63 -10.93 -3.00
N THR A 21 10.84 -10.67 -4.29
CA THR A 21 11.69 -9.59 -4.79
C THR A 21 10.90 -8.78 -5.82
N PRO A 22 10.12 -7.76 -5.38
CA PRO A 22 9.39 -6.92 -6.32
C PRO A 22 10.36 -6.21 -7.26
N PRO A 23 10.02 -6.09 -8.56
CA PRO A 23 10.89 -5.46 -9.55
C PRO A 23 11.03 -3.97 -9.27
N GLN A 24 12.21 -3.41 -9.55
CA GLN A 24 12.46 -1.97 -9.37
C GLN A 24 11.56 -1.12 -10.28
N THR A 25 11.22 -1.63 -11.46
CA THR A 25 10.32 -0.98 -12.43
C THR A 25 9.19 -1.90 -12.88
N VAL A 26 8.01 -1.32 -13.10
CA VAL A 26 6.82 -1.98 -13.68
C VAL A 26 6.17 -1.02 -14.67
N GLY A 27 6.45 -1.17 -15.96
CA GLY A 27 6.04 -0.16 -16.95
C GLY A 27 6.64 1.22 -16.60
N ASP A 28 5.79 2.24 -16.49
CA ASP A 28 6.18 3.62 -16.12
C ASP A 28 6.35 3.84 -14.60
N TRP A 29 6.17 2.79 -13.80
CA TRP A 29 6.26 2.86 -12.34
C TRP A 29 7.66 2.51 -11.86
N THR A 30 8.21 3.33 -10.97
CA THR A 30 9.54 3.17 -10.38
C THR A 30 9.44 3.05 -8.87
N MET A 31 10.08 2.04 -8.28
CA MET A 31 10.04 1.78 -6.85
C MET A 31 10.74 2.90 -6.07
N LEU A 32 10.04 3.47 -5.10
CA LEU A 32 10.58 4.44 -4.13
C LEU A 32 11.15 3.75 -2.89
N GLY A 33 10.55 2.64 -2.47
CA GLY A 33 11.02 1.90 -1.31
C GLY A 33 10.12 0.75 -0.89
N LYS A 34 10.64 -0.05 0.02
CA LYS A 34 9.95 -1.14 0.73
C LYS A 34 10.31 -1.06 2.22
N PRO A 35 9.44 -1.51 3.14
CA PRO A 35 9.75 -1.53 4.56
C PRO A 35 10.93 -2.50 4.81
N LEU A 36 11.64 -2.25 5.92
CA LEU A 36 12.57 -3.25 6.42
C LEU A 36 11.79 -4.48 6.89
N PRO A 37 12.32 -5.70 6.72
CA PRO A 37 11.69 -6.89 7.28
C PRO A 37 11.49 -6.74 8.79
N ASP A 38 10.33 -7.10 9.29
CA ASP A 38 10.02 -7.12 10.72
C ASP A 38 9.36 -8.44 11.12
N ALA A 39 9.25 -8.67 12.43
CA ALA A 39 8.68 -9.90 12.98
C ALA A 39 7.14 -9.99 12.84
N SER A 40 6.47 -8.93 12.40
CA SER A 40 5.01 -8.92 12.21
C SER A 40 4.57 -9.60 10.91
N GLY A 41 5.52 -9.87 10.00
CA GLY A 41 5.23 -10.38 8.66
C GLY A 41 4.69 -9.30 7.72
N PHE A 42 4.72 -8.03 8.12
CA PHE A 42 4.29 -6.92 7.30
C PHE A 42 5.13 -6.80 6.03
N PHE A 43 4.45 -6.57 4.92
CA PHE A 43 5.10 -6.26 3.66
C PHE A 43 4.36 -5.16 2.91
N GLY A 44 5.12 -4.30 2.25
CA GLY A 44 4.58 -3.29 1.36
C GLY A 44 5.62 -2.77 0.39
N VAL A 45 5.17 -1.98 -0.58
CA VAL A 45 6.07 -1.34 -1.55
C VAL A 45 5.43 -0.04 -2.04
N ALA A 46 6.27 0.96 -2.29
CA ALA A 46 5.84 2.22 -2.87
C ALA A 46 6.42 2.37 -4.28
N TYR A 47 5.57 2.68 -5.25
CA TYR A 47 5.96 3.02 -6.62
C TYR A 47 5.50 4.43 -6.99
N ALA A 48 6.30 5.13 -7.79
CA ALA A 48 5.95 6.42 -8.37
C ALA A 48 5.84 6.33 -9.89
N ASN A 49 4.87 7.04 -10.46
CA ASN A 49 4.72 7.28 -11.88
C ASN A 49 4.80 8.78 -12.15
N GLU A 50 5.85 9.20 -12.86
CA GLU A 50 6.10 10.62 -13.14
C GLU A 50 5.20 11.17 -14.24
N THR A 51 4.70 10.30 -15.12
CA THR A 51 3.77 10.64 -16.20
C THR A 51 2.40 10.99 -15.63
N THR A 52 1.88 10.17 -14.71
CA THR A 52 0.57 10.42 -14.07
C THR A 52 0.67 11.30 -12.83
N ARG A 53 1.89 11.52 -12.31
CA ARG A 53 2.17 12.22 -11.05
C ARG A 53 1.48 11.54 -9.86
N GLU A 54 1.57 10.22 -9.82
CA GLU A 54 0.99 9.40 -8.77
C GLU A 54 2.08 8.64 -8.03
N ILE A 55 1.87 8.43 -6.75
CA ILE A 55 2.58 7.46 -5.92
C ILE A 55 1.54 6.48 -5.41
N VAL A 56 1.81 5.19 -5.51
CA VAL A 56 0.96 4.16 -4.93
C VAL A 56 1.76 3.36 -3.90
N MET A 57 1.23 3.30 -2.69
CA MET A 57 1.68 2.38 -1.65
C MET A 57 0.80 1.14 -1.70
N ILE A 58 1.43 -0.01 -1.87
CA ILE A 58 0.78 -1.30 -1.97
C ILE A 58 1.14 -2.09 -0.72
N TYR A 59 0.14 -2.53 0.03
CA TYR A 59 0.35 -3.38 1.20
C TYR A 59 -0.03 -4.82 0.87
N ARG A 60 0.86 -5.75 1.19
CA ARG A 60 0.56 -7.19 1.19
C ARG A 60 0.13 -7.53 2.61
N GLY A 61 -1.16 -7.79 2.81
CA GLY A 61 -1.61 -8.33 4.09
C GLY A 61 -1.14 -9.78 4.23
N THR A 62 -1.06 -10.28 5.46
CA THR A 62 -0.85 -11.72 5.71
C THR A 62 -2.19 -12.44 5.83
N GLU A 63 -2.26 -13.70 5.41
CA GLU A 63 -3.48 -14.50 5.57
C GLU A 63 -3.89 -14.68 7.05
N GLU A 64 -2.91 -14.67 7.97
CA GLU A 64 -3.13 -14.88 9.41
C GLU A 64 -4.01 -13.82 10.08
N LEU A 65 -4.06 -12.59 9.54
CA LEU A 65 -4.85 -11.50 10.10
C LEU A 65 -6.31 -11.47 9.60
N PHE A 66 -6.59 -12.18 8.49
CA PHE A 66 -7.83 -11.98 7.72
C PHE A 66 -8.41 -13.29 7.17
N SER A 67 -8.03 -14.44 7.75
CA SER A 67 -8.64 -15.74 7.39
C SER A 67 -10.16 -15.75 7.63
N ASP A 68 -10.65 -14.84 8.49
CA ASP A 68 -12.06 -14.58 8.69
C ASP A 68 -12.39 -13.16 8.19
N GLU A 69 -13.41 -13.02 7.34
CA GLU A 69 -13.93 -11.77 6.74
C GLU A 69 -14.33 -10.67 7.76
N ALA A 70 -14.15 -10.93 9.07
CA ALA A 70 -14.42 -10.04 10.20
C ALA A 70 -13.16 -9.41 10.84
N GLY A 71 -11.94 -9.75 10.39
CA GLY A 71 -10.70 -9.44 11.12
C GLY A 71 -10.42 -7.96 11.40
N ILE A 72 -10.78 -7.03 10.51
CA ILE A 72 -10.56 -5.59 10.73
C ILE A 72 -11.54 -5.04 11.75
N ASP A 73 -12.82 -5.35 11.60
CA ASP A 73 -13.86 -4.83 12.48
C ASP A 73 -13.70 -5.37 13.91
N LEU A 74 -13.20 -6.60 14.06
CA LEU A 74 -12.87 -7.21 15.37
C LEU A 74 -11.68 -6.53 16.06
N VAL A 75 -10.60 -6.22 15.33
CA VAL A 75 -9.42 -5.53 15.89
C VAL A 75 -9.76 -4.08 16.28
N PHE A 76 -10.69 -3.43 15.58
CA PHE A 76 -11.23 -2.14 16.05
C PHE A 76 -12.15 -2.28 17.26
N ALA A 77 -12.93 -3.37 17.33
CA ALA A 77 -13.90 -3.60 18.40
C ALA A 77 -13.26 -3.98 19.75
N ASP A 78 -12.12 -4.67 19.73
CA ASP A 78 -11.39 -5.05 20.95
C ASP A 78 -10.36 -4.00 21.41
N GLY A 79 -10.13 -2.96 20.60
CA GLY A 79 -9.19 -1.88 20.89
C GLY A 79 -7.72 -2.32 20.84
N SER A 80 -7.44 -3.51 20.34
CA SER A 80 -6.07 -4.00 20.13
C SER A 80 -5.49 -3.40 18.85
N TRP A 81 -4.22 -3.04 18.89
CA TRP A 81 -3.53 -2.51 17.72
C TRP A 81 -2.58 -3.58 17.19
N HIS A 82 -2.90 -4.13 16.02
CA HIS A 82 -2.08 -5.21 15.47
C HIS A 82 -0.70 -4.70 15.04
N PRO A 83 0.41 -5.43 15.30
CA PRO A 83 1.75 -5.00 14.94
C PRO A 83 1.93 -4.64 13.45
N GLN A 84 1.22 -5.32 12.54
CA GLN A 84 1.25 -4.97 11.11
C GLN A 84 0.63 -3.58 10.81
N PHE A 85 -0.29 -3.09 11.65
CA PHE A 85 -0.81 -1.73 11.53
C PHE A 85 0.23 -0.69 11.96
N GLU A 86 1.04 -0.98 13.00
CA GLU A 86 2.18 -0.13 13.37
C GLU A 86 3.22 -0.09 12.26
N ALA A 87 3.57 -1.26 11.72
CA ALA A 87 4.52 -1.37 10.62
C ALA A 87 4.05 -0.63 9.37
N ALA A 88 2.76 -0.75 9.02
CA ALA A 88 2.15 -0.01 7.93
C ALA A 88 2.16 1.51 8.17
N ALA A 89 1.87 1.97 9.39
CA ALA A 89 1.92 3.39 9.74
C ALA A 89 3.34 3.95 9.70
N ALA A 90 4.33 3.19 10.17
CA ALA A 90 5.74 3.54 10.11
C ALA A 90 6.23 3.64 8.67
N PHE A 91 5.90 2.66 7.81
CA PHE A 91 6.24 2.69 6.39
C PHE A 91 5.59 3.86 5.66
N THR A 92 4.31 4.12 5.94
CA THR A 92 3.58 5.27 5.36
C THR A 92 4.25 6.59 5.72
N THR A 93 4.65 6.73 6.99
CA THR A 93 5.37 7.91 7.47
C THR A 93 6.73 8.05 6.79
N GLN A 94 7.46 6.94 6.65
CA GLN A 94 8.75 6.90 5.95
C GLN A 94 8.61 7.40 4.51
N ILE A 95 7.61 6.93 3.76
CA ILE A 95 7.38 7.37 2.38
C ILE A 95 6.99 8.86 2.34
N LYS A 96 6.11 9.34 3.22
CA LYS A 96 5.74 10.76 3.29
C LYS A 96 6.96 11.66 3.57
N LEU A 97 7.85 11.23 4.45
CA LEU A 97 9.10 11.95 4.73
C LEU A 97 10.06 11.90 3.54
N LEU A 98 10.22 10.74 2.90
CA LEU A 98 11.09 10.56 1.74
C LEU A 98 10.70 11.47 0.57
N ILE A 99 9.40 11.66 0.34
CA ILE A 99 8.90 12.46 -0.79
C ILE A 99 8.79 13.95 -0.46
N SER A 100 8.76 14.31 0.83
CA SER A 100 8.71 15.71 1.29
C SER A 100 9.91 16.50 0.80
N GLY A 101 9.67 17.70 0.24
CA GLY A 101 10.73 18.55 -0.30
C GLY A 101 11.36 18.07 -1.62
N THR A 102 10.89 16.96 -2.19
CA THR A 102 11.35 16.45 -3.50
C THR A 102 10.35 16.80 -4.61
N LYS A 103 10.67 16.41 -5.86
CA LYS A 103 9.74 16.52 -6.99
C LYS A 103 8.41 15.76 -6.77
N TYR A 104 8.43 14.73 -5.92
CA TYR A 104 7.27 13.90 -5.60
C TYR A 104 6.30 14.55 -4.61
N SER A 105 6.66 15.66 -3.97
CA SER A 105 5.81 16.38 -3.01
C SER A 105 4.48 16.88 -3.58
N ARG A 106 4.34 16.92 -4.91
CA ARG A 106 3.12 17.35 -5.62
C ARG A 106 2.34 16.18 -6.23
N PHE A 107 2.80 14.94 -6.01
CA PHE A 107 2.17 13.76 -6.59
C PHE A 107 1.02 13.33 -5.68
N SER A 108 -0.04 12.78 -6.28
CA SER A 108 -1.13 12.16 -5.51
C SER A 108 -0.61 10.90 -4.82
N LEU A 109 -0.84 10.78 -3.52
CA LEU A 109 -0.44 9.59 -2.74
C LEU A 109 -1.65 8.67 -2.55
N LEU A 110 -1.58 7.52 -3.20
CA LEU A 110 -2.61 6.49 -3.24
C LEU A 110 -2.20 5.31 -2.36
N THR A 111 -3.20 4.60 -1.86
CA THR A 111 -3.02 3.29 -1.22
C THR A 111 -3.85 2.24 -1.93
N THR A 112 -3.28 1.04 -2.09
CA THR A 112 -3.96 -0.15 -2.60
C THR A 112 -3.45 -1.38 -1.87
N GLY A 113 -4.14 -2.50 -2.01
CA GLY A 113 -3.71 -3.79 -1.48
C GLY A 113 -4.60 -4.90 -2.02
N TYR A 114 -4.02 -6.09 -2.14
CA TYR A 114 -4.71 -7.31 -2.54
C TYR A 114 -5.17 -8.09 -1.29
N ASP A 115 -6.38 -8.65 -1.33
CA ASP A 115 -7.01 -9.43 -0.26
C ASP A 115 -6.86 -8.76 1.15
N PRO A 116 -6.13 -9.32 2.16
CA PRO A 116 -5.98 -8.69 3.47
C PRO A 116 -5.33 -7.29 3.44
N GLY A 117 -4.50 -7.03 2.43
CA GLY A 117 -3.82 -5.75 2.25
C GLY A 117 -4.78 -4.59 2.00
N GLY A 118 -5.97 -4.86 1.45
CA GLY A 118 -7.00 -3.84 1.27
C GLY A 118 -7.54 -3.29 2.60
N GLY A 119 -7.47 -4.09 3.66
CA GLY A 119 -7.81 -3.66 5.01
C GLY A 119 -6.84 -2.62 5.58
N ILE A 120 -5.55 -2.96 5.53
CA ILE A 120 -4.46 -2.08 5.93
C ILE A 120 -4.51 -0.78 5.14
N ALA A 121 -4.70 -0.88 3.83
CA ALA A 121 -4.77 0.29 2.96
C ALA A 121 -5.93 1.24 3.31
N ARG A 122 -7.14 0.71 3.57
CA ARG A 122 -8.29 1.53 4.04
C ARG A 122 -8.01 2.21 5.38
N LEU A 123 -7.34 1.53 6.31
CA LEU A 123 -6.96 2.12 7.59
C LEU A 123 -5.94 3.25 7.40
N MET A 124 -4.85 2.97 6.66
CA MET A 124 -3.80 3.97 6.39
C MET A 124 -4.35 5.18 5.64
N ASN A 125 -5.29 4.95 4.72
CA ASN A 125 -6.03 6.03 4.07
C ASN A 125 -6.68 6.97 5.09
N ARG A 126 -7.48 6.41 6.00
CA ARG A 126 -8.21 7.19 7.02
C ARG A 126 -7.28 7.89 8.01
N MET A 127 -6.20 7.23 8.41
CA MET A 127 -5.22 7.79 9.36
C MET A 127 -4.42 8.95 8.77
N PHE A 128 -4.03 8.85 7.49
CA PHE A 128 -3.08 9.78 6.87
C PHE A 128 -3.70 10.75 5.85
N GLY A 129 -5.02 10.65 5.61
CA GLY A 129 -5.76 11.47 4.65
C GLY A 129 -5.33 11.21 3.20
N LEU A 130 -5.22 9.94 2.81
CA LEU A 130 -4.78 9.52 1.47
C LEU A 130 -5.98 9.27 0.54
N ASP A 131 -5.73 8.99 -0.73
CA ASP A 131 -6.77 8.50 -1.66
C ASP A 131 -6.72 6.95 -1.73
N TRP A 132 -7.89 6.30 -1.83
CA TRP A 132 -8.04 4.83 -1.79
C TRP A 132 -8.52 4.29 -3.14
N HIS A 133 -7.89 3.22 -3.60
CA HIS A 133 -8.37 2.42 -4.73
C HIS A 133 -8.32 0.93 -4.38
N ALA A 134 -9.45 0.25 -4.57
CA ALA A 134 -9.53 -1.20 -4.42
C ALA A 134 -9.29 -1.86 -5.78
N SER A 135 -8.28 -2.73 -5.91
CA SER A 135 -8.12 -3.58 -7.09
C SER A 135 -9.07 -4.79 -6.95
N HIS A 136 -10.29 -4.69 -7.49
CA HIS A 136 -11.14 -5.87 -7.68
C HIS A 136 -10.93 -6.38 -9.11
N ARG A 137 -10.84 -7.71 -9.26
CA ARG A 137 -10.98 -8.36 -10.58
C ARG A 137 -12.42 -8.28 -11.05
#